data_AF-A0A2D4TE82-F1
#
_entry.id   AF-A0A2D4TE82-F1
#
_cell.length_a   1.000
_cell.length_b   1.000
_cell.length_c   1.000
_cell.angle_alpha   90.00
_cell.angle_beta   90.00
_cell.angle_gamma   90.00
#
_symmetry.space_group_name_H-M   'P 1'
#
loop_
_entity.id
_entity.type
_entity.pdbx_description
1 polymer ?
#
loop_
_entity_poly.entity_id
_entity_poly.type
_entity_poly.pdbx_seq_one_letter_code
_entity_poly.pdbx_strand_id
1 'polypeptide(L)'
;MSRLTISMPDQMNDWVEAQISAGRYGNVSEYFRDLVRRDQELRESAIGELRTILDRAEQNGISDRSLSDVLDAARQEARQKGLLLDAN
;
A
#
# COMPACT_ATOMS: atom_id res chain seq x y z
N MET A 1 -26.65 10.65 10.08
CA MET A 1 -25.23 10.96 10.34
C MET A 1 -24.94 10.64 11.80
N SER A 2 -23.85 9.92 12.07
CA SER A 2 -23.36 9.69 13.44
C SER A 2 -22.43 10.83 13.84
N ARG A 3 -22.54 11.31 15.09
CA ARG A 3 -21.64 12.33 15.64
C ARG A 3 -20.53 11.65 16.44
N LEU A 4 -19.29 11.99 16.14
CA LEU A 4 -18.11 11.54 16.87
C LEU A 4 -17.46 12.74 17.55
N THR A 5 -17.09 12.59 18.81
CA THR A 5 -16.24 13.54 19.54
C THR A 5 -14.86 12.93 19.65
N ILE A 6 -13.84 13.65 19.19
CA ILE A 6 -12.46 13.17 19.12
C ILE A 6 -11.59 14.16 19.89
N SER A 7 -10.76 13.66 20.80
CA SER A 7 -9.71 14.45 21.45
C SER A 7 -8.38 14.10 20.80
N MET A 8 -7.55 15.11 20.59
CA MET A 8 -6.24 14.94 19.97
C MET A 8 -5.23 15.93 20.56
N PRO A 9 -3.91 15.66 20.44
CA PRO A 9 -2.88 16.60 20.85
C PRO A 9 -2.98 17.92 20.08
N ASP A 10 -2.57 19.02 20.73
CA ASP A 10 -2.65 20.38 20.16
C ASP A 10 -1.96 20.46 18.79
N GLN A 11 -0.78 19.85 18.65
CA GLN A 11 -0.05 19.83 17.38
C GLN A 11 -0.87 19.23 16.22
N MET A 12 -1.68 18.20 16.49
CA MET A 12 -2.55 17.63 15.45
C MET A 12 -3.73 18.56 15.15
N ASN A 13 -4.29 19.21 16.16
CA ASN A 13 -5.35 20.20 15.96
C ASN A 13 -4.86 21.36 15.10
N ASP A 14 -3.69 21.92 15.41
CA ASP A 14 -3.05 23.02 14.66
C ASP A 14 -2.85 22.63 13.19
N TRP A 15 -2.44 21.39 12.93
CA TRP A 15 -2.29 20.89 11.56
C TRP A 15 -3.64 20.91 10.82
N VAL A 16 -4.72 20.46 11.48
CA VAL A 16 -6.06 20.37 10.87
C VAL A 16 -6.59 21.77 10.59
N GLU A 17 -6.44 22.68 11.55
CA GLU A 17 -6.80 24.09 11.38
C GLU A 17 -6.04 24.73 10.22
N ALA A 18 -4.74 24.46 10.06
CA ALA A 18 -3.96 24.95 8.94
C ALA A 18 -4.50 24.50 7.57
N GLN A 19 -5.12 23.32 7.47
CA GLN A 19 -5.77 22.91 6.21
C GLN A 19 -7.02 23.73 5.90
N ILE A 20 -7.79 24.04 6.94
CA ILE A 20 -9.02 24.82 6.84
C ILE A 20 -8.67 26.26 6.49
N SER A 21 -7.69 26.87 7.18
CA SER A 21 -7.20 28.21 6.89
C SER A 21 -6.62 28.34 5.48
N ALA A 22 -6.02 27.26 4.95
CA ALA A 22 -5.54 27.20 3.57
C ALA A 22 -6.68 27.04 2.54
N GLY A 23 -7.95 26.96 2.97
CA GLY A 23 -9.12 26.81 2.11
C GLY A 23 -9.27 25.42 1.48
N ARG A 24 -8.48 24.43 1.91
CA ARG A 24 -8.57 23.05 1.38
C ARG A 24 -9.83 22.32 1.84
N TYR A 25 -10.35 22.69 3.02
CA TYR A 25 -11.56 22.14 3.61
C TYR A 25 -12.36 23.27 4.26
N GLY A 26 -13.69 23.19 4.23
CA GLY A 26 -14.55 24.20 4.85
C GLY A 26 -14.68 24.04 6.37
N ASN A 27 -14.39 22.85 6.92
CA ASN A 27 -14.39 22.59 8.36
C ASN A 27 -13.64 21.31 8.72
N VAL A 28 -13.43 21.12 10.04
CA VAL A 28 -12.77 19.94 10.63
C VAL A 28 -13.46 18.64 10.22
N SER A 29 -14.80 18.58 10.28
CA SER A 29 -15.53 17.35 9.95
C SER A 29 -15.38 16.94 8.49
N GLU A 30 -15.20 17.88 7.58
CA GLU A 30 -14.92 17.62 6.17
C GLU A 30 -13.53 17.02 5.98
N TYR A 31 -12.52 17.60 6.63
CA TYR A 31 -11.18 17.05 6.64
C TYR A 31 -11.15 15.59 7.13
N PHE A 32 -11.80 15.31 8.27
CA PHE A 32 -11.84 13.95 8.81
C PHE A 32 -12.60 12.96 7.93
N ARG A 33 -13.71 13.37 7.31
CA ARG A 33 -14.43 12.51 6.35
C ARG A 33 -13.55 12.16 5.16
N ASP A 34 -12.80 13.13 4.64
CA ASP A 34 -11.85 12.88 3.56
C ASP A 34 -10.70 11.97 3.98
N LEU A 35 -10.16 12.17 5.18
CA LEU A 35 -9.10 11.32 5.74
C LEU A 35 -9.56 9.85 5.87
N VAL A 36 -10.77 9.63 6.38
CA VAL A 36 -11.37 8.29 6.51
C VAL A 36 -11.61 7.66 5.14
N ARG A 37 -12.01 8.44 4.14
CA ARG A 37 -12.19 7.94 2.77
C ARG A 37 -10.85 7.53 2.14
N ARG A 38 -9.79 8.34 2.32
CA ARG A 38 -8.45 8.00 1.83
C ARG A 38 -7.89 6.74 2.50
N ASP A 39 -8.09 6.57 3.81
CA ASP A 39 -7.69 5.34 4.51
C ASP A 39 -8.43 4.11 3.95
N GLN A 40 -9.72 4.21 3.67
CA GLN A 40 -10.48 3.15 3.01
C GLN A 40 -9.94 2.85 1.61
N GLU A 41 -9.77 3.86 0.76
CA GLU A 41 -9.25 3.72 -0.60
C GLU A 41 -7.86 3.06 -0.62
N LEU A 42 -6.96 3.47 0.28
CA LEU A 42 -5.62 2.88 0.41
C LEU A 42 -5.68 1.39 0.77
N ARG A 43 -6.52 1.02 1.74
CA ARG A 43 -6.67 -0.37 2.17
C ARG A 43 -7.32 -1.23 1.09
N GLU A 44 -8.36 -0.71 0.44
CA GLU A 44 -9.05 -1.41 -0.64
C GLU A 44 -8.13 -1.61 -1.85
N SER A 45 -7.34 -0.61 -2.21
CA SER A 45 -6.34 -0.71 -3.27
C SER A 45 -5.29 -1.79 -2.97
N ALA A 46 -4.72 -1.79 -1.77
CA ALA A 46 -3.70 -2.77 -1.38
C ALA A 46 -4.26 -4.21 -1.39
N ILE A 47 -5.49 -4.41 -0.91
CA ILE A 47 -6.16 -5.71 -0.94
C ILE A 47 -6.51 -6.11 -2.38
N GLY A 48 -6.97 -5.17 -3.20
CA GLY A 48 -7.32 -5.40 -4.60
C GLY A 48 -6.11 -5.83 -5.45
N GLU A 49 -4.96 -5.18 -5.24
CA GLU A 49 -3.71 -5.53 -5.89
C GLU A 49 -3.26 -6.94 -5.49
N LEU A 50 -3.27 -7.26 -4.19
CA LEU A 50 -2.92 -8.59 -3.70
C LEU A 50 -3.84 -9.67 -4.29
N ARG A 51 -5.15 -9.43 -4.31
CA ARG A 51 -6.12 -10.36 -4.92
C ARG A 51 -5.84 -10.59 -6.40
N THR A 52 -5.56 -9.52 -7.14
CA THR A 52 -5.23 -9.62 -8.58
C THR A 52 -3.99 -10.48 -8.82
N ILE A 53 -2.96 -10.35 -7.96
CA ILE A 53 -1.74 -11.17 -8.05
C ILE A 53 -2.07 -12.65 -7.75
N LEU A 54 -2.88 -12.92 -6.73
CA LEU A 54 -3.29 -14.27 -6.36
C LEU A 54 -4.16 -14.91 -7.45
N ASP A 55 -5.16 -14.21 -7.98
CA ASP A 55 -6.02 -14.70 -9.06
C ASP A 55 -5.18 -15.09 -10.29
N ARG A 56 -4.18 -14.27 -10.65
CA ARG A 56 -3.24 -14.58 -11.73
C ARG A 56 -2.41 -15.82 -11.42
N ALA A 57 -1.95 -15.97 -10.17
CA ALA A 57 -1.18 -17.14 -9.76
C ALA A 57 -2.01 -18.42 -9.79
N GLU A 58 -3.26 -18.37 -9.33
CA GLU A 58 -4.20 -19.50 -9.38
C GLU A 58 -4.51 -19.92 -10.83
N GLN A 59 -4.69 -18.97 -11.73
CA GLN A 59 -4.90 -19.25 -13.16
C GLN A 59 -3.71 -19.93 -13.84
N ASN A 60 -2.48 -19.67 -13.38
CA ASN A 60 -1.27 -20.31 -13.90
C ASN A 60 -1.09 -21.75 -13.40
N GLY A 61 -1.91 -22.18 -12.43
CA GLY A 61 -1.84 -23.52 -11.85
C GLY A 61 -0.62 -23.75 -10.95
N ILE A 62 -0.50 -24.99 -10.48
CA ILE A 62 0.60 -25.39 -9.59
C ILE A 62 1.83 -25.69 -10.43
N SER A 63 2.97 -25.12 -10.05
CA SER A 63 4.25 -25.42 -10.70
C SER A 63 4.84 -26.73 -10.17
N ASP A 64 5.34 -27.56 -11.09
CA ASP A 64 6.11 -28.77 -10.75
C ASP A 64 7.57 -28.48 -10.35
N ARG A 65 7.98 -27.21 -10.36
CA ARG A 65 9.36 -26.82 -10.05
C ARG A 65 9.64 -26.97 -8.56
N SER A 66 10.77 -27.60 -8.24
CA SER A 66 11.27 -27.63 -6.88
C SER A 66 11.82 -26.27 -6.45
N LEU A 67 11.96 -26.05 -5.14
CA LEU A 67 12.56 -24.83 -4.60
C LEU A 67 13.98 -24.59 -5.16
N SER A 68 14.78 -25.66 -5.33
CA SER A 68 16.11 -25.57 -5.95
C SER A 68 16.04 -25.06 -7.38
N ASP A 69 15.10 -25.56 -8.19
CA ASP A 69 14.95 -25.13 -9.58
C ASP A 69 14.56 -23.65 -9.68
N VAL A 70 13.75 -23.16 -8.74
CA VAL A 70 13.36 -21.74 -8.67
C VAL A 70 14.55 -20.86 -8.30
N LEU A 71 15.33 -21.26 -7.28
CA LEU A 71 16.50 -20.51 -6.82
C LEU A 71 17.61 -20.46 -7.88
N ASP A 72 17.85 -21.57 -8.59
CA ASP A 72 18.89 -21.61 -9.62
C ASP A 72 18.53 -20.75 -10.83
N ALA A 73 17.25 -20.76 -11.24
CA ALA A 73 16.78 -19.83 -12.28
C ALA A 73 16.89 -18.37 -11.84
N ALA A 74 16.53 -18.05 -10.59
CA ALA A 74 16.65 -16.69 -10.06
C ALA A 74 18.11 -16.21 -10.04
N ARG A 75 19.06 -17.09 -9.69
CA ARG A 75 20.51 -16.79 -9.74
C ARG A 75 20.99 -16.56 -11.17
N GLN A 76 20.55 -17.38 -12.13
CA GLN A 76 20.89 -17.20 -13.55
C GLN A 76 20.36 -15.86 -14.08
N GLU A 77 19.11 -15.50 -13.75
CA GLU A 77 18.51 -14.23 -14.14
C GLU A 77 19.25 -13.04 -13.51
N ALA A 78 19.60 -13.12 -12.23
CA ALA A 78 20.35 -12.07 -11.55
C ALA A 78 21.77 -11.90 -12.15
N ARG A 79 22.43 -12.99 -12.55
CA ARG A 79 23.71 -12.92 -13.29
C ARG A 79 23.55 -12.24 -14.65
N GLN A 80 22.52 -12.59 -15.42
CA GLN A 80 22.22 -11.94 -16.71
C GLN A 80 21.96 -10.44 -16.56
N LYS A 81 21.32 -10.04 -15.46
CA LYS A 81 21.06 -8.64 -15.11
C LYS A 81 22.26 -7.92 -14.47
N GLY A 82 23.39 -8.61 -14.27
CA GLY A 82 24.59 -8.05 -13.64
C GLY A 82 24.45 -7.75 -12.15
N LEU A 83 23.44 -8.31 -11.49
CA LEU A 83 23.13 -8.13 -10.06
C LEU A 83 23.91 -9.10 -9.16
N LEU A 84 24.45 -10.17 -9.73
CA LEU A 84 25.38 -11.09 -9.08
C LEU A 84 26.71 -11.05 -9.83
N LEU A 85 27.78 -10.67 -9.13
CA LEU A 85 29.14 -10.85 -9.60
C LEU A 85 29.49 -12.33 -9.47
N ASP A 86 30.01 -12.92 -10.54
CA ASP A 86 30.50 -14.30 -10.47
C ASP A 86 31.60 -14.39 -9.42
N ALA A 87 31.43 -15.31 -8.46
CA ALA A 87 32.46 -15.61 -7.48
C ALA A 87 33.67 -16.17 -8.24
N ASN A 88 34.77 -15.41 -8.19
CA ASN A 88 36.08 -15.79 -8.71
C ASN A 88 36.64 -16.99 -7.94
#